data_AF-A0AA39PCY2-F1
#
_entry.id   AF-A0AA39PCY2-F1
#
_cell.length_a   1.000
_cell.length_b   1.000
_cell.length_c   1.000
_cell.angle_alpha   90.00
_cell.angle_beta   90.00
_cell.angle_gamma   90.00
#
_symmetry.space_group_name_H-M   'P 1'
#
loop_
_entity.id
_entity.type
_entity.pdbx_description
1 polymer ?
#
loop_
_entity_poly.entity_id
_entity_poly.type
_entity_poly.pdbx_seq_one_letter_code
_entity_poly.pdbx_strand_id
1 'polypeptide(L)'
;MAYRTFQASNEPPTAPYPNYDDYQDFLRYADNTGHGPAGNGYSLGDPIYEHRIVNANSNRPLYETRVIDLHQNMLDLLEHHKSKVFASIASLTHAVHRQTNYYRLAGEGIPFETIPFANGSMPNKYPHLLPALTSVHVVNALTLEQLVHYCSGYRIAHDPQNVERMTLDLKAYIGCDP
;
A
#
# COMPACT_ATOMS: atom_id res chain seq x y z
N MET A 1 -27.69 4.56 46.31
CA MET A 1 -27.08 3.55 45.41
C MET A 1 -28.17 3.07 44.47
N ALA A 2 -28.08 3.41 43.18
CA ALA A 2 -29.05 2.99 42.18
C ALA A 2 -28.27 2.42 40.99
N TYR A 3 -28.45 1.13 40.73
CA TYR A 3 -27.88 0.44 39.58
C TYR A 3 -28.72 0.79 38.35
N ARG A 4 -28.13 1.47 37.36
CA ARG A 4 -28.71 1.59 36.02
C ARG A 4 -28.22 0.42 35.18
N THR A 5 -29.14 -0.46 34.84
CA THR A 5 -28.99 -1.55 33.88
C THR A 5 -28.82 -0.95 32.49
N PHE A 6 -27.66 -1.15 31.85
CA PHE A 6 -27.48 -0.87 30.43
C PHE A 6 -28.06 -2.03 29.63
N GLN A 7 -29.13 -1.76 28.87
CA GLN A 7 -29.57 -2.63 27.79
C GLN A 7 -28.53 -2.56 26.67
N ALA A 8 -27.75 -3.63 26.50
CA ALA A 8 -26.93 -3.83 25.32
C ALA A 8 -27.86 -4.12 24.14
N SER A 9 -27.88 -3.22 23.16
CA SER A 9 -28.46 -3.48 21.84
C SER A 9 -27.69 -4.64 21.19
N ASN A 10 -28.37 -5.76 20.98
CA ASN A 10 -27.87 -6.97 20.31
C ASN A 10 -27.79 -6.77 18.79
N GLU A 11 -27.04 -5.77 18.33
CA GLU A 11 -26.66 -5.69 16.92
C GLU A 11 -25.14 -5.83 16.82
N PRO A 12 -24.62 -6.85 16.09
CA PRO A 12 -23.20 -6.92 15.81
C PRO A 12 -22.81 -5.66 15.04
N PRO A 13 -21.69 -4.99 15.37
CA PRO A 13 -21.21 -3.87 14.59
C PRO A 13 -21.04 -4.35 13.15
N THR A 14 -21.83 -3.76 12.24
CA THR A 14 -21.75 -4.00 10.81
C THR A 14 -20.35 -3.65 10.36
N ALA A 15 -19.55 -4.67 10.05
CA ALA A 15 -18.25 -4.49 9.45
C ALA A 15 -18.40 -3.61 8.20
N PRO A 16 -17.55 -2.59 8.01
CA PRO A 16 -17.40 -1.99 6.69
C PRO A 16 -17.01 -3.12 5.73
N TYR A 17 -17.76 -3.30 4.65
CA TYR A 17 -17.36 -4.23 3.61
C TYR A 17 -15.94 -3.86 3.17
N PRO A 18 -15.02 -4.83 3.07
CA PRO A 18 -13.69 -4.56 2.55
C PRO A 18 -13.86 -3.95 1.16
N ASN A 19 -13.53 -2.66 1.03
CA ASN A 19 -13.54 -2.01 -0.26
C ASN A 19 -12.37 -2.58 -1.08
N TYR A 20 -12.69 -3.52 -1.96
CA TYR A 20 -11.71 -4.20 -2.82
C TYR A 20 -10.99 -3.22 -3.77
N ASP A 21 -11.51 -2.01 -3.97
CA ASP A 21 -10.90 -0.99 -4.83
C ASP A 21 -9.64 -0.37 -4.21
N ASP A 22 -9.52 -0.34 -2.87
CA ASP A 22 -8.32 0.15 -2.15
C ASP A 22 -7.08 -0.70 -2.46
N TYR A 23 -7.28 -1.96 -2.87
CA TYR A 23 -6.21 -2.91 -3.21
C TYR A 23 -5.72 -2.74 -4.65
N GLN A 24 -6.51 -2.12 -5.53
CA GLN A 24 -6.13 -1.87 -6.93
C GLN A 24 -5.07 -0.77 -7.04
N ASP A 25 -5.09 0.23 -6.16
CA ASP A 25 -4.09 1.31 -6.16
C ASP A 25 -2.70 0.84 -5.67
N PHE A 26 -2.64 -0.21 -4.85
CA PHE A 26 -1.38 -0.85 -4.49
C PHE A 26 -0.81 -1.69 -5.64
N LEU A 27 -1.66 -2.38 -6.41
CA LEU A 27 -1.22 -3.12 -7.61
C LEU A 27 -0.71 -2.19 -8.72
N ARG A 28 -1.28 -0.98 -8.84
CA ARG A 28 -0.79 0.07 -9.76
C ARG A 28 0.64 0.55 -9.44
N TYR A 29 1.15 0.33 -8.23
CA TYR A 29 2.51 0.70 -7.88
C TYR A 29 3.56 -0.27 -8.45
N ALA A 30 3.21 -1.54 -8.68
CA ALA A 30 4.09 -2.46 -9.41
C ALA A 30 4.21 -2.10 -10.89
N ASP A 31 3.21 -1.41 -11.46
CA ASP A 31 3.20 -0.97 -12.86
C ASP A 31 3.84 0.42 -13.09
N ASN A 32 3.98 1.27 -12.05
CA ASN A 32 4.40 2.67 -12.20
C ASN A 32 5.86 2.98 -11.80
N THR A 33 6.70 1.98 -11.50
CA THR A 33 8.16 2.17 -11.53
C THR A 33 8.60 2.31 -12.98
N GLY A 34 8.70 3.57 -13.44
CA GLY A 34 8.77 3.94 -14.85
C GLY A 34 9.79 3.19 -15.69
N HIS A 35 9.28 2.35 -16.59
CA HIS A 35 9.80 2.21 -17.95
C HIS A 35 8.65 2.50 -18.91
N GLY A 36 8.93 3.27 -19.96
CA GLY A 36 7.95 3.89 -20.87
C GLY A 36 7.02 2.90 -21.57
N PRO A 37 6.04 3.39 -22.35
CA PRO A 37 4.97 2.57 -22.88
C PRO A 37 5.51 1.68 -24.00
N ALA A 38 5.94 0.47 -23.66
CA ALA A 38 5.97 -0.64 -24.60
C ALA A 38 4.61 -1.33 -24.51
N GLY A 39 3.61 -0.75 -25.17
CA GLY A 39 2.35 -1.43 -25.37
C GLY A 39 2.60 -2.72 -26.14
N ASN A 40 2.31 -3.86 -25.52
CA ASN A 40 2.08 -5.12 -26.21
C ASN A 40 0.98 -5.87 -25.44
N GLY A 41 -0.26 -5.63 -25.85
CA GLY A 41 -1.37 -6.53 -25.53
C GLY A 41 -1.13 -7.84 -26.25
N TYR A 42 -0.73 -8.88 -25.51
CA TYR A 42 -0.64 -10.22 -26.06
C TYR A 42 -2.04 -10.83 -26.10
N SER A 43 -2.69 -10.72 -27.26
CA SER A 43 -3.84 -11.55 -27.59
C SER A 43 -3.35 -12.97 -27.84
N LEU A 44 -3.85 -13.93 -27.06
CA LEU A 44 -3.58 -15.37 -27.24
C LEU A 44 -4.18 -15.81 -28.58
N GLY A 45 -3.41 -15.74 -29.68
CA GLY A 45 -3.93 -16.19 -30.97
C GLY A 45 -3.07 -16.01 -32.22
N ASP A 46 -2.06 -15.13 -32.24
CA ASP A 46 -1.37 -14.84 -33.50
C ASP A 46 -0.03 -15.59 -33.66
N PRO A 47 0.31 -16.02 -34.90
CA PRO A 47 1.51 -16.79 -35.18
C PRO A 47 2.75 -15.96 -34.84
N ILE A 48 3.74 -16.67 -34.28
CA ILE A 48 5.05 -16.14 -33.87
C ILE A 48 5.64 -15.37 -35.05
N TYR A 49 5.54 -14.04 -35.04
CA TYR A 49 6.24 -13.21 -36.00
C TYR A 49 7.73 -13.50 -35.87
N GLU A 50 8.32 -14.01 -36.95
CA GLU A 50 9.76 -14.08 -37.12
C GLU A 50 10.32 -12.66 -36.97
N HIS A 51 10.81 -12.33 -35.77
CA HIS A 51 11.65 -11.16 -35.58
C HIS A 51 12.93 -11.38 -36.40
N ARG A 52 12.98 -10.82 -37.61
CA ARG A 52 14.19 -10.77 -38.42
C ARG A 52 15.21 -9.88 -37.69
N ILE A 53 16.11 -10.51 -36.94
CA ILE A 53 17.14 -9.83 -36.16
C ILE A 53 18.18 -9.24 -37.13
N VAL A 54 18.26 -7.91 -37.17
CA VAL A 54 19.37 -7.21 -37.82
C VAL A 54 20.54 -7.25 -36.85
N ASN A 55 21.60 -7.97 -37.19
CA ASN A 55 22.80 -8.03 -36.37
C ASN A 55 23.46 -6.64 -36.36
N ALA A 56 23.25 -5.87 -35.31
CA ALA A 56 23.80 -4.51 -35.17
C ALA A 56 25.33 -4.50 -35.04
N ASN A 57 25.98 -5.66 -34.86
CA ASN A 57 27.42 -5.78 -34.78
C ASN A 57 27.90 -7.10 -35.43
N SER A 58 28.48 -7.01 -36.63
CA SER A 58 28.92 -8.18 -37.42
C SER A 58 29.96 -9.07 -36.72
N ASN A 59 30.58 -8.57 -35.64
CA ASN A 59 31.66 -9.23 -34.93
C ASN A 59 31.21 -9.99 -33.66
N ARG A 60 29.91 -9.94 -33.28
CA ARG A 60 29.38 -10.78 -32.20
C ARG A 60 28.58 -11.97 -32.78
N PRO A 61 28.91 -13.21 -32.41
CA PRO A 61 28.13 -14.37 -32.83
C PRO A 61 26.70 -14.27 -32.27
N LEU A 62 25.70 -14.51 -33.12
CA LEU A 62 24.26 -14.39 -32.80
C LEU A 62 23.82 -15.16 -31.54
N TYR A 63 24.57 -16.18 -31.16
CA TYR A 63 24.35 -16.95 -29.93
C TYR A 63 24.60 -16.12 -28.66
N GLU A 64 25.64 -15.28 -28.63
CA GLU A 64 25.95 -14.44 -27.46
C GLU A 64 24.87 -13.38 -27.23
N THR A 65 24.35 -12.77 -28.30
CA THR A 65 23.24 -11.80 -28.20
C THR A 65 21.98 -12.45 -27.64
N ARG A 66 21.62 -13.66 -28.11
CA ARG A 66 20.45 -14.41 -27.59
C ARG A 66 20.57 -14.75 -26.11
N VAL A 67 21.77 -15.13 -25.66
CA VAL A 67 22.02 -15.48 -24.24
C VAL A 67 21.93 -14.22 -23.37
N ILE A 68 22.43 -13.08 -23.84
CA ILE A 68 22.32 -11.80 -23.12
C ILE A 68 20.86 -11.36 -23.00
N ASP A 69 20.09 -11.40 -24.09
CA ASP A 69 18.67 -11.00 -24.08
C ASP A 69 17.84 -11.92 -23.18
N LEU A 70 18.07 -13.23 -23.23
CA LEU A 70 17.40 -14.20 -22.35
C LEU A 70 17.75 -13.95 -20.87
N HIS A 71 19.03 -13.65 -20.58
CA HIS A 71 19.46 -13.35 -19.23
C HIS A 71 18.78 -12.09 -18.68
N GLN A 72 18.72 -11.02 -19.49
CA GLN A 72 18.06 -9.78 -19.09
C GLN A 72 16.56 -9.98 -18.85
N ASN A 73 15.87 -10.68 -19.76
CA ASN A 73 14.45 -10.99 -19.60
C ASN A 73 14.15 -11.79 -18.31
N MET A 74 15.03 -12.73 -17.94
CA MET A 74 14.87 -13.47 -16.68
C MET A 74 15.06 -12.57 -15.46
N LEU A 75 16.03 -11.65 -15.49
CA LEU A 75 16.25 -10.69 -14.40
C LEU A 75 15.04 -9.76 -14.22
N ASP A 76 14.52 -9.24 -15.33
CA ASP A 76 13.34 -8.36 -15.32
C ASP A 76 12.10 -9.09 -14.79
N LEU A 77 11.90 -10.36 -15.18
CA LEU A 77 10.82 -11.21 -14.67
C LEU A 77 10.94 -11.45 -13.15
N LEU A 78 12.16 -11.68 -12.66
CA LEU A 78 12.40 -11.87 -11.23
C LEU A 78 12.13 -10.60 -10.41
N GLU A 79 12.58 -9.44 -10.89
CA GLU A 79 12.30 -8.16 -10.23
C GLU A 79 10.81 -7.81 -10.25
N HIS A 80 10.12 -8.07 -11.37
CA HIS A 80 8.66 -7.92 -11.45
C HIS A 80 7.91 -8.82 -10.47
N HIS A 81 8.32 -10.10 -10.36
CA HIS A 81 7.64 -11.01 -9.44
C HIS A 81 7.90 -10.64 -7.99
N LYS A 82 9.13 -10.22 -7.68
CA LYS A 82 9.52 -9.69 -6.38
C LYS A 82 8.68 -8.47 -6.01
N SER A 83 8.52 -7.50 -6.91
CA SER A 83 7.71 -6.30 -6.65
C SER A 83 6.26 -6.64 -6.33
N LYS A 84 5.65 -7.58 -7.08
CA LYS A 84 4.28 -8.08 -6.84
C LYS A 84 4.13 -8.74 -5.48
N VAL A 85 5.05 -9.63 -5.11
CA VAL A 85 4.99 -10.33 -3.81
C VAL A 85 5.11 -9.33 -2.66
N PHE A 86 6.02 -8.37 -2.75
CA PHE A 86 6.14 -7.32 -1.72
C PHE A 86 4.88 -6.46 -1.62
N ALA A 87 4.28 -6.07 -2.73
CA ALA A 87 3.03 -5.32 -2.74
C ALA A 87 1.88 -6.09 -2.07
N SER A 88 1.75 -7.39 -2.37
CA SER A 88 0.74 -8.24 -1.73
C SER A 88 0.96 -8.40 -0.23
N ILE A 89 2.22 -8.59 0.20
CA ILE A 89 2.55 -8.71 1.64
C ILE A 89 2.26 -7.39 2.36
N ALA A 90 2.65 -6.24 1.79
CA ALA A 90 2.40 -4.93 2.37
C ALA A 90 0.89 -4.68 2.52
N SER A 91 0.12 -4.96 1.47
CA SER A 91 -1.33 -4.81 1.48
C SER A 91 -2.00 -5.69 2.55
N LEU A 92 -1.59 -6.96 2.65
CA LEU A 92 -2.11 -7.86 3.70
C LEU A 92 -1.73 -7.37 5.10
N THR A 93 -0.49 -6.91 5.29
CA THR A 93 -0.01 -6.36 6.57
C THR A 93 -0.85 -5.16 7.00
N HIS A 94 -1.13 -4.24 6.08
CA HIS A 94 -1.99 -3.10 6.34
C HIS A 94 -3.40 -3.55 6.73
N ALA A 95 -4.03 -4.44 5.95
CA ALA A 95 -5.37 -4.94 6.24
C ALA A 95 -5.45 -5.58 7.63
N VAL A 96 -4.47 -6.41 8.00
CA VAL A 96 -4.42 -7.07 9.31
C VAL A 96 -4.25 -6.05 10.44
N HIS A 97 -3.35 -5.08 10.30
CA HIS A 97 -3.14 -4.07 11.33
C HIS A 97 -4.38 -3.17 11.49
N ARG A 98 -5.01 -2.75 10.38
CA ARG A 98 -6.26 -1.98 10.40
C ARG A 98 -7.37 -2.72 11.12
N GLN A 99 -7.57 -4.00 10.79
CA GLN A 99 -8.58 -4.83 11.43
C GLN A 99 -8.27 -5.02 12.92
N THR A 100 -6.99 -5.19 13.26
CA THR A 100 -6.56 -5.31 14.65
C THR A 100 -6.84 -4.03 15.43
N ASN A 101 -6.55 -2.87 14.86
CA ASN A 101 -6.81 -1.56 15.46
C ASN A 101 -8.30 -1.31 15.65
N TYR A 102 -9.13 -1.75 14.70
CA TYR A 102 -10.59 -1.68 14.81
C TYR A 102 -11.11 -2.40 16.06
N TYR A 103 -10.62 -3.60 16.34
CA TYR A 103 -10.96 -4.33 17.56
C TYR A 103 -10.35 -3.74 18.84
N ARG A 104 -9.39 -2.82 18.73
CA ARG A 104 -8.79 -2.10 19.86
C ARG A 104 -9.52 -0.79 20.20
N LEU A 105 -10.60 -0.46 19.49
CA LEU A 105 -11.46 0.71 19.71
C LEU A 105 -10.66 2.02 19.70
N ALA A 106 -10.57 2.71 20.84
CA ALA A 106 -9.86 3.99 20.97
C ALA A 106 -8.33 3.85 21.17
N GLY A 107 -7.83 2.63 21.41
CA GLY A 107 -6.42 2.38 21.67
C GLY A 107 -5.94 2.75 23.08
N GLU A 108 -6.84 3.04 24.02
CA GLU A 108 -6.49 3.42 25.40
C GLU A 108 -6.11 2.22 26.27
N GLY A 109 -6.81 1.09 26.11
CA GLY A 109 -6.52 -0.14 26.87
C GLY A 109 -5.47 -1.02 26.19
N ILE A 110 -5.56 -1.16 24.87
CA ILE A 110 -4.60 -1.88 24.04
C ILE A 110 -4.15 -0.93 22.94
N PRO A 111 -2.89 -0.46 22.94
CA PRO A 111 -2.37 0.47 21.93
C PRO A 111 -2.54 -0.08 20.52
N PHE A 112 -2.76 0.77 19.53
CA PHE A 112 -2.80 0.39 18.12
C PHE A 112 -1.46 -0.19 17.63
N GLU A 113 -1.55 -1.14 16.70
CA GLU A 113 -0.42 -1.53 15.88
C GLU A 113 -0.02 -0.39 14.96
N THR A 114 1.29 -0.12 14.90
CA THR A 114 1.82 0.88 13.96
C THR A 114 1.78 0.31 12.55
N ILE A 115 1.11 1.02 11.65
CA ILE A 115 1.02 0.65 10.24
C ILE A 115 2.22 1.27 9.50
N PRO A 116 3.01 0.47 8.74
CA PRO A 116 4.05 1.03 7.88
C PRO A 116 3.46 1.97 6.82
N PHE A 117 4.28 2.85 6.25
CA PHE A 117 3.88 3.62 5.08
C PHE A 117 3.77 2.73 3.83
N ALA A 118 3.15 3.25 2.76
CA ALA A 118 2.95 2.52 1.52
C ALA A 118 4.27 2.05 0.86
N ASN A 119 5.40 2.68 1.18
CA ASN A 119 6.74 2.27 0.77
C ASN A 119 7.40 1.25 1.71
N GLY A 120 6.67 0.74 2.71
CA GLY A 120 7.13 -0.22 3.72
C GLY A 120 7.95 0.38 4.88
N SER A 121 8.29 1.68 4.83
CA SER A 121 9.04 2.31 5.92
C SER A 121 8.16 2.59 7.14
N MET A 122 8.73 2.50 8.34
CA MET A 122 7.99 2.73 9.58
C MET A 122 7.89 4.22 9.88
N PRO A 123 6.69 4.78 10.16
CA PRO A 123 6.51 6.20 10.42
C PRO A 123 7.33 6.72 11.61
N ASN A 124 7.51 5.89 12.63
CA ASN A 124 8.22 6.23 13.87
C ASN A 124 9.73 5.94 13.84
N LYS A 125 10.26 5.49 12.70
CA LYS A 125 11.70 5.25 12.51
C LYS A 125 12.28 6.27 11.54
N TYR A 126 13.61 6.37 11.53
CA TYR A 126 14.32 7.12 10.50
C TYR A 126 13.91 6.62 9.11
N PRO A 127 13.65 7.50 8.12
CA PRO A 127 13.91 8.96 8.10
C PRO A 127 12.78 9.85 8.63
N HIS A 128 11.63 9.30 9.01
CA HIS A 128 10.40 10.07 9.26
C HIS A 128 10.29 10.59 10.69
N LEU A 129 10.62 9.74 11.68
CA LEU A 129 10.61 10.08 13.11
C LEU A 129 9.28 10.68 13.61
N LEU A 130 8.15 10.23 13.06
CA LEU A 130 6.82 10.69 13.44
C LEU A 130 6.33 10.02 14.74
N PRO A 131 5.43 10.66 15.50
CA PRO A 131 4.83 10.04 16.69
C PRO A 131 4.03 8.81 16.31
N ALA A 132 4.27 7.67 16.95
CA ALA A 132 3.54 6.43 16.65
C ALA A 132 2.05 6.57 16.99
N LEU A 133 1.16 6.29 16.02
CA LEU A 133 -0.29 6.38 16.15
C LEU A 133 -0.83 5.23 17.00
N THR A 134 -0.64 5.32 18.31
CA THR A 134 -0.96 4.26 19.29
C THR A 134 -2.37 4.37 19.85
N SER A 135 -3.04 5.51 19.69
CA SER A 135 -4.42 5.72 20.13
C SER A 135 -5.06 6.87 19.37
N VAL A 136 -6.39 6.99 19.48
CA VAL A 136 -7.15 8.13 18.94
C VAL A 136 -6.65 9.46 19.52
N HIS A 137 -6.23 9.46 20.78
CA HIS A 137 -5.68 10.65 21.43
C HIS A 137 -4.40 11.14 20.74
N VAL A 138 -3.51 10.22 20.35
CA VAL A 138 -2.29 10.59 19.62
C VAL A 138 -2.62 11.15 18.24
N VAL A 139 -3.59 10.55 17.54
CA VAL A 139 -4.05 11.06 16.23
C VAL A 139 -4.60 12.48 16.34
N ASN A 140 -5.43 12.74 17.35
CA ASN A 140 -6.00 14.07 17.59
C ASN A 140 -4.95 15.11 18.06
N ALA A 141 -3.81 14.66 18.58
CA ALA A 141 -2.73 15.51 19.07
C ALA A 141 -1.63 15.78 18.02
N LEU A 142 -1.76 15.24 16.80
CA LEU A 142 -0.80 15.50 15.72
C LEU A 142 -0.77 16.98 15.34
N THR A 143 0.43 17.49 15.06
CA THR A 143 0.56 18.80 14.42
C THR A 143 0.11 18.71 12.96
N LEU A 144 -0.25 19.84 12.35
CA LEU A 144 -0.62 19.90 10.93
C LEU A 144 0.47 19.30 10.03
N GLU A 145 1.74 19.62 10.31
CA GLU A 145 2.88 19.07 9.57
C GLU A 145 2.93 17.54 9.68
N GLN A 146 2.81 16.99 10.89
CA GLN A 146 2.81 15.55 11.11
C GLN A 146 1.62 14.87 10.41
N LEU A 147 0.45 15.50 10.46
CA LEU A 147 -0.76 15.00 9.80
C LEU A 147 -0.58 14.96 8.26
N VAL A 148 -0.03 16.02 7.66
CA VAL A 148 0.31 16.05 6.23
C VAL A 148 1.31 14.94 5.88
N HIS A 149 2.35 14.76 6.70
CA HIS A 149 3.34 13.70 6.50
C HIS A 149 2.72 12.30 6.59
N TYR A 150 1.81 12.08 7.54
CA TYR A 150 1.06 10.82 7.65
C TYR A 150 0.15 10.57 6.45
N CYS A 151 -0.64 11.56 6.05
CA CYS A 151 -1.50 11.46 4.86
C CYS A 151 -0.68 11.20 3.60
N SER A 152 0.45 11.88 3.41
CA SER A 152 1.36 11.65 2.29
C SER A 152 1.94 10.23 2.30
N GLY A 153 2.43 9.76 3.45
CA GLY A 153 3.01 8.42 3.58
C GLY A 153 2.02 7.28 3.38
N TYR A 154 0.75 7.47 3.75
CA TYR A 154 -0.36 6.52 3.49
C TYR A 154 -1.07 6.75 2.15
N ARG A 155 -0.68 7.78 1.39
CA ARG A 155 -1.33 8.20 0.12
C ARG A 155 -2.80 8.58 0.28
N ILE A 156 -3.15 9.13 1.43
CA ILE A 156 -4.46 9.72 1.68
C ILE A 156 -4.46 11.12 1.06
N ALA A 157 -5.53 11.44 0.32
CA ALA A 157 -5.75 12.78 -0.19
C ALA A 157 -5.78 13.77 0.98
N HIS A 158 -5.00 14.85 0.89
CA HIS A 158 -4.90 15.82 1.96
C HIS A 158 -5.00 17.25 1.41
N ASP A 159 -5.74 18.07 2.14
CA ASP A 159 -5.85 19.50 1.93
C ASP A 159 -5.48 20.18 3.25
N PRO A 160 -4.33 20.89 3.33
CA PRO A 160 -3.90 21.59 4.55
C PRO A 160 -4.93 22.59 5.10
N GLN A 161 -5.91 23.02 4.30
CA GLN A 161 -6.99 23.90 4.75
C GLN A 161 -8.11 23.15 5.49
N ASN A 162 -8.17 21.82 5.37
CA ASN A 162 -9.23 20.98 5.93
C ASN A 162 -8.67 19.90 6.88
N VAL A 163 -8.14 20.36 8.01
CA VAL A 163 -7.49 19.53 9.04
C VAL A 163 -8.43 18.49 9.63
N GLU A 164 -9.70 18.86 9.86
CA GLU A 164 -10.71 17.93 10.39
C GLU A 164 -10.93 16.75 9.45
N ARG A 165 -11.06 17.03 8.14
CA ARG A 165 -11.22 15.98 7.14
C ARG A 165 -10.00 15.07 7.06
N MET A 166 -8.80 15.64 7.04
CA MET A 166 -7.54 14.87 7.05
C MET A 166 -7.45 13.95 8.28
N THR A 167 -7.85 14.46 9.45
CA THR A 167 -7.83 13.68 10.70
C THR A 167 -8.83 12.51 10.62
N LEU A 168 -10.03 12.76 10.11
CA LEU A 168 -11.05 11.73 9.93
C LEU A 168 -10.62 10.66 8.92
N ASP A 169 -10.06 11.07 7.78
CA ASP A 169 -9.57 10.14 6.77
C ASP A 169 -8.38 9.32 7.30
N LEU A 170 -7.49 9.92 8.11
CA LEU A 170 -6.41 9.21 8.79
C LEU A 170 -6.93 8.17 9.80
N LYS A 171 -7.93 8.53 10.62
CA LYS A 171 -8.58 7.61 11.56
C LYS A 171 -9.21 6.41 10.84
N ALA A 172 -9.99 6.69 9.80
CA ALA A 172 -10.61 5.66 8.98
C ALA A 172 -9.55 4.74 8.32
N TYR A 173 -8.44 5.32 7.87
CA TYR A 173 -7.33 4.56 7.30
C TYR A 173 -6.71 3.62 8.33
N ILE A 174 -6.37 4.07 9.54
CA ILE A 174 -5.73 3.22 10.54
C ILE A 174 -6.67 2.20 11.19
N GLY A 175 -7.95 2.26 10.84
CA GLY A 175 -8.98 1.33 11.29
C GLY A 175 -9.63 1.73 12.62
N CYS A 176 -9.70 3.01 12.97
CA CYS A 176 -10.49 3.46 14.12
C CYS A 176 -11.76 4.22 13.69
N ASP A 177 -12.76 4.23 14.58
CA ASP A 177 -14.04 4.90 14.34
C ASP A 177 -13.84 6.44 14.27
N PRO A 178 -14.49 7.14 13.32
CA PRO A 178 -14.33 8.57 13.11
C PRO A 178 -14.79 9.44 14.28
#